data_AF-A0A7R9ZX14-F1
#
_entry.id   AF-A0A7R9ZX14-F1
#
_cell.length_a   1.000
_cell.length_b   1.000
_cell.length_c   1.000
_cell.angle_alpha   90.00
_cell.angle_beta   90.00
_cell.angle_gamma   90.00
#
_symmetry.space_group_name_H-M   'P 1'
#
loop_
_entity.id
_entity.type
_entity.pdbx_description
1 polymer ?
#
loop_
_entity_poly.entity_id
_entity_poly.type
_entity_poly.pdbx_seq_one_letter_code
_entity_poly.pdbx_strand_id
1 'polypeptide(L)'
;VRVFLPVVDRRHGTFGGYKPGEVINDHDVALGYVLEFRPNLLPSFAGLPPQQKESVKFTQCQMEYNMGWFVQAEAPPGQLFRKFKSLIRKGQASPSDIAFYFTHWLTDLAGAEPFPQEGCEKFVLKFPQKVLVSFLNSFAFVQHLSSKTETAVFEDYLRWRWAQEPSLGPVPSGGGSIARLRLVAMAQGHSDRVLTGFQELHPLDRRG
;
A
#
# COMPACT_ATOMS: atom_id res chain seq x y z
N VAL A 1 24.12 2.92 -18.82
CA VAL A 1 22.92 2.17 -19.26
C VAL A 1 21.89 3.17 -19.72
N ARG A 2 21.40 3.11 -20.97
CA ARG A 2 20.27 3.95 -21.41
C ARG A 2 18.98 3.28 -20.93
N VAL A 3 18.17 3.99 -20.15
CA VAL A 3 16.88 3.48 -19.67
C VAL A 3 15.89 3.59 -20.83
N PHE A 4 15.36 2.45 -21.28
CA PHE A 4 14.31 2.41 -22.30
C PHE A 4 12.96 2.57 -21.61
N LEU A 5 12.41 3.78 -21.64
CA LEU A 5 11.06 4.06 -21.16
C LEU A 5 10.04 3.98 -22.32
N PRO A 6 8.84 3.43 -22.10
CA PRO A 6 7.83 3.37 -23.13
C PRO A 6 7.29 4.76 -23.47
N VAL A 7 6.94 4.94 -24.75
CA VAL A 7 6.24 6.12 -25.26
C VAL A 7 4.81 5.72 -25.60
N VAL A 8 3.84 6.55 -25.25
CA VAL A 8 2.44 6.31 -25.61
C VAL A 8 2.29 6.35 -27.13
N ASP A 9 1.89 5.22 -27.72
CA ASP A 9 1.69 5.06 -29.14
C ASP A 9 0.41 5.79 -29.55
N ARG A 10 0.44 6.49 -30.68
CA ARG A 10 -0.72 7.24 -31.18
C ARG A 10 -1.97 6.39 -31.34
N ARG A 11 -1.82 5.08 -31.58
CA ARG A 11 -2.92 4.13 -31.73
C ARG A 11 -3.66 3.81 -30.44
N HIS A 12 -3.05 4.02 -29.27
CA HIS A 12 -3.65 3.67 -27.97
C HIS A 12 -4.34 4.86 -27.28
N GLY A 13 -4.33 6.05 -27.89
CA GLY A 13 -4.90 7.25 -27.28
C GLY A 13 -4.13 7.70 -26.04
N THR A 14 -4.82 8.02 -24.96
CA THR A 14 -4.22 8.41 -23.67
C THR A 14 -4.08 7.21 -22.74
N PHE A 15 -3.02 7.17 -21.94
CA PHE A 15 -2.81 6.12 -20.95
C PHE A 15 -2.28 6.67 -19.63
N GLY A 16 -2.94 6.37 -18.50
CA GLY A 16 -2.47 6.82 -17.18
C GLY A 16 -2.26 8.33 -17.05
N GLY A 17 -3.01 9.15 -17.79
CA GLY A 17 -2.85 10.60 -17.86
C GLY A 17 -1.86 11.11 -18.92
N TYR A 18 -1.06 10.22 -19.52
CA TYR A 18 -0.11 10.55 -20.59
C TYR A 18 -0.79 10.59 -21.96
N LYS A 19 -0.38 11.53 -22.79
CA LYS A 19 -0.86 11.73 -24.17
C LYS A 19 -0.01 10.96 -25.19
N PRO A 20 -0.55 10.69 -26.39
CA PRO A 20 0.24 10.17 -27.49
C PRO A 20 1.57 10.91 -27.71
N GLY A 21 2.67 10.16 -27.79
CA GLY A 21 4.02 10.68 -27.98
C GLY A 21 4.74 11.10 -26.70
N GLU A 22 4.07 11.09 -25.54
CA GLU A 22 4.72 11.35 -24.25
C GLU A 22 5.44 10.10 -23.73
N VAL A 23 6.62 10.32 -23.15
CA VAL A 23 7.39 9.29 -22.44
C VAL A 23 6.73 9.05 -21.08
N ILE A 24 6.47 7.79 -20.76
CA ILE A 24 5.94 7.40 -19.45
C ILE A 24 7.13 7.27 -18.49
N ASN A 25 7.29 8.27 -17.61
CA ASN A 25 8.41 8.33 -16.67
C ASN A 25 8.11 7.69 -15.31
N ASP A 26 6.83 7.44 -15.03
CA ASP A 26 6.40 6.69 -13.85
C ASP A 26 6.53 5.18 -14.13
N HIS A 27 7.27 4.47 -13.29
CA HIS A 27 7.58 3.05 -13.50
C HIS A 27 6.36 2.13 -13.43
N ASP A 28 5.39 2.41 -12.56
CA ASP A 28 4.18 1.59 -12.40
C ASP A 28 3.28 1.76 -13.62
N VAL A 29 3.11 3.02 -14.08
CA VAL A 29 2.36 3.32 -15.30
C VAL A 29 3.07 2.75 -16.54
N ALA A 30 4.40 2.82 -16.59
CA ALA A 30 5.19 2.28 -17.69
C ALA A 30 5.05 0.75 -17.80
N LEU A 31 5.15 0.04 -16.67
CA LEU A 31 4.93 -1.40 -16.63
C LEU A 31 3.50 -1.75 -17.06
N GLY A 32 2.49 -1.05 -16.54
CA GLY A 32 1.10 -1.29 -16.92
C GLY A 32 0.85 -1.09 -18.41
N TYR A 33 1.44 -0.07 -19.01
CA TYR A 33 1.36 0.16 -20.45
C TYR A 33 1.97 -1.00 -21.27
N VAL A 34 3.11 -1.54 -20.82
CA VAL A 34 3.74 -2.70 -21.47
C VAL A 34 2.88 -3.95 -21.32
N LEU A 35 2.36 -4.23 -20.13
CA LEU A 35 1.50 -5.39 -19.88
C LEU A 35 0.20 -5.35 -20.70
N GLU A 36 -0.35 -4.15 -20.92
CA GLU A 36 -1.60 -3.97 -21.67
C GLU A 36 -1.40 -4.02 -23.19
N PHE A 37 -0.45 -3.25 -23.72
CA PHE A 37 -0.34 -3.05 -25.18
C PHE A 37 0.83 -3.76 -25.84
N ARG A 38 1.82 -4.19 -25.07
CA ARG A 38 3.05 -4.81 -25.58
C ARG A 38 3.48 -6.04 -24.74
N PRO A 39 2.57 -6.97 -24.39
CA PRO A 39 2.87 -8.07 -23.48
C PRO A 39 4.01 -8.96 -23.98
N ASN A 40 4.19 -9.08 -25.31
CA ASN A 40 5.25 -9.87 -25.93
C ASN A 40 6.67 -9.37 -25.63
N LEU A 41 6.83 -8.12 -25.15
CA LEU A 41 8.12 -7.60 -24.68
C LEU A 41 8.54 -8.23 -23.34
N LEU A 42 7.61 -8.88 -22.64
CA LEU A 42 7.83 -9.61 -21.40
C LEU A 42 7.44 -11.07 -21.62
N PRO A 43 8.31 -11.92 -22.17
CA PRO A 43 7.99 -13.31 -22.47
C PRO A 43 7.46 -14.09 -21.25
N SER A 44 7.99 -13.79 -20.06
CA SER A 44 7.53 -14.36 -18.78
C SER A 44 6.06 -14.03 -18.46
N PHE A 45 5.56 -12.89 -18.90
CA PHE A 45 4.15 -12.51 -18.80
C PHE A 45 3.33 -13.02 -19.99
N ALA A 46 3.85 -12.87 -21.22
CA ALA A 46 3.18 -13.30 -22.44
C ALA A 46 2.84 -14.80 -22.45
N GLY A 47 3.71 -15.63 -21.85
CA GLY A 47 3.50 -17.07 -21.72
C GLY A 47 2.44 -17.48 -20.69
N LEU A 48 1.98 -16.57 -19.82
CA LEU A 48 1.02 -16.93 -18.77
C LEU A 48 -0.38 -17.23 -19.34
N PRO A 49 -1.13 -18.17 -18.72
CA PRO A 49 -2.55 -18.33 -18.95
C PRO A 49 -3.33 -17.03 -18.73
N PRO A 50 -4.47 -16.81 -19.42
CA PRO A 50 -5.24 -15.57 -19.32
C PRO A 50 -5.59 -15.16 -17.88
N GLN A 51 -6.01 -16.09 -17.03
CA GLN A 51 -6.36 -15.81 -15.63
C GLN A 51 -5.18 -15.27 -14.83
N GLN A 52 -3.98 -15.84 -15.00
CA GLN A 52 -2.77 -15.37 -14.31
C GLN A 52 -2.33 -14.00 -14.83
N LYS A 53 -2.51 -13.72 -16.12
CA LYS A 53 -2.27 -12.38 -16.68
C LYS A 53 -3.15 -11.33 -16.03
N GLU A 54 -4.43 -11.63 -15.83
CA GLU A 54 -5.36 -10.72 -15.17
C GLU A 54 -4.98 -10.51 -13.69
N SER A 55 -4.58 -11.55 -12.96
CA SER A 55 -4.06 -11.39 -11.59
C SER A 55 -2.82 -10.51 -11.53
N VAL A 56 -1.87 -10.65 -12.46
CA VAL A 56 -0.67 -9.79 -12.53
C VAL A 56 -1.03 -8.34 -12.88
N LYS A 57 -1.94 -8.11 -13.84
CA LYS A 57 -2.42 -6.75 -14.15
C LYS A 57 -3.13 -6.13 -12.96
N PHE A 58 -3.93 -6.90 -12.23
CA PHE A 58 -4.62 -6.45 -11.03
C PHE A 58 -3.61 -5.93 -9.99
N THR A 59 -2.59 -6.74 -9.67
CA THR A 59 -1.61 -6.40 -8.62
C THR A 59 -0.69 -5.25 -9.00
N GLN A 60 -0.24 -5.20 -10.26
CA GLN A 60 0.74 -4.21 -10.71
C GLN A 60 0.11 -2.86 -11.09
N CYS A 61 -1.14 -2.84 -11.57
CA CYS A 61 -1.65 -1.67 -12.31
C CYS A 61 -2.99 -1.13 -11.80
N GLN A 62 -3.82 -1.93 -11.13
CA GLN A 62 -5.23 -1.58 -10.91
C GLN A 62 -5.58 -1.24 -9.46
N MET A 63 -4.82 -1.79 -8.50
CA MET A 63 -5.20 -1.76 -7.10
C MET A 63 -5.11 -0.38 -6.46
N GLU A 64 -4.16 0.47 -6.91
CA GLU A 64 -3.83 1.80 -6.36
C GLU A 64 -3.77 1.81 -4.83
N TYR A 65 -3.34 0.69 -4.24
CA TYR A 65 -3.29 0.45 -2.82
C TYR A 65 -1.84 0.35 -2.40
N ASN A 66 -1.43 1.16 -1.42
CA ASN A 66 -0.11 1.10 -0.82
C ASN A 66 -0.25 0.62 0.63
N MET A 67 0.23 -0.60 0.88
CA MET A 67 0.14 -1.21 2.20
C MET A 67 1.00 -0.45 3.25
N GLY A 68 2.14 0.14 2.84
CA GLY A 68 2.98 0.94 3.74
C GLY A 68 2.25 2.17 4.25
N TRP A 69 1.60 2.92 3.36
CA TRP A 69 0.79 4.09 3.75
C TRP A 69 -0.34 3.73 4.70
N PHE A 70 -0.93 2.54 4.58
CA PHE A 70 -1.92 2.08 5.54
C PHE A 70 -1.29 1.76 6.90
N VAL A 71 -0.23 0.95 6.92
CA VAL A 71 0.43 0.49 8.15
C VAL A 71 1.01 1.65 8.96
N GLN A 72 1.51 2.67 8.28
CA GLN A 72 2.05 3.88 8.89
C GLN A 72 0.97 4.97 9.08
N ALA A 73 -0.27 4.71 8.64
CA ALA A 73 -1.37 5.66 8.69
C ALA A 73 -1.05 7.02 8.04
N GLU A 74 -0.23 7.04 6.99
CA GLU A 74 0.27 8.26 6.31
C GLU A 74 -0.77 8.93 5.43
N ALA A 75 -1.60 8.14 4.76
CA ALA A 75 -2.63 8.65 3.86
C ALA A 75 -4.03 8.58 4.50
N PRO A 76 -4.95 9.49 4.12
CA PRO A 76 -6.34 9.43 4.57
C PRO A 76 -7.07 8.20 3.99
N PRO A 77 -8.11 7.69 4.67
CA PRO A 77 -8.79 6.43 4.31
C PRO A 77 -9.34 6.42 2.88
N GLY A 78 -9.87 7.56 2.40
CA GLY A 78 -10.40 7.66 1.04
C GLY A 78 -9.33 7.62 -0.06
N GLN A 79 -8.09 8.01 0.24
CA GLN A 79 -6.97 7.84 -0.68
C GLN A 79 -6.44 6.41 -0.64
N LEU A 80 -6.37 5.81 0.56
CA LEU A 80 -5.91 4.43 0.74
C LEU A 80 -6.85 3.40 0.10
N PHE A 81 -8.15 3.47 0.40
CA PHE A 81 -9.02 2.31 0.22
C PHE A 81 -10.05 2.42 -0.89
N ARG A 82 -10.31 3.62 -1.43
CA ARG A 82 -11.42 3.86 -2.36
C ARG A 82 -11.34 2.99 -3.61
N LYS A 83 -10.17 2.92 -4.25
CA LYS A 83 -10.00 2.12 -5.48
C LYS A 83 -10.13 0.64 -5.17
N PHE A 84 -9.38 0.15 -4.18
CA PHE A 84 -9.41 -1.24 -3.75
C PHE A 84 -10.85 -1.68 -3.37
N LYS A 85 -11.53 -0.91 -2.54
CA LYS A 85 -12.93 -1.18 -2.18
C LYS A 85 -13.85 -1.18 -3.40
N SER A 86 -13.67 -0.25 -4.34
CA SER A 86 -14.43 -0.27 -5.59
C SER A 86 -14.21 -1.56 -6.38
N LEU A 87 -12.98 -2.09 -6.43
CA LEU A 87 -12.68 -3.33 -7.16
C LEU A 87 -13.35 -4.53 -6.50
N ILE A 88 -13.30 -4.61 -5.16
CA ILE A 88 -14.01 -5.65 -4.39
C ILE A 88 -15.51 -5.58 -4.67
N ARG A 89 -16.12 -4.39 -4.54
CA ARG A 89 -17.58 -4.23 -4.70
C ARG A 89 -18.08 -4.50 -6.11
N LYS A 90 -17.25 -4.24 -7.13
CA LYS A 90 -17.58 -4.53 -8.54
C LYS A 90 -17.30 -5.98 -8.93
N GLY A 91 -16.79 -6.82 -8.03
CA GLY A 91 -16.38 -8.19 -8.34
C GLY A 91 -15.18 -8.27 -9.30
N GLN A 92 -14.40 -7.19 -9.39
CA GLN A 92 -13.20 -7.09 -10.25
C GLN A 92 -11.92 -7.53 -9.53
N ALA A 93 -12.04 -7.97 -8.28
CA ALA A 93 -10.97 -8.56 -7.49
C ALA A 93 -11.49 -9.86 -6.85
N SER A 94 -10.93 -11.00 -7.24
CA SER A 94 -11.22 -12.25 -6.56
C SER A 94 -10.41 -12.36 -5.25
N PRO A 95 -10.84 -13.20 -4.29
CA PRO A 95 -10.02 -13.48 -3.11
C PRO A 95 -8.60 -13.97 -3.46
N SER A 96 -8.44 -14.72 -4.55
CA SER A 96 -7.13 -15.15 -5.05
C SER A 96 -6.28 -13.99 -5.55
N ASP A 97 -6.87 -12.99 -6.23
CA ASP A 97 -6.12 -11.82 -6.69
C ASP A 97 -5.60 -10.99 -5.50
N ILE A 98 -6.42 -10.85 -4.46
CA ILE A 98 -6.05 -10.16 -3.22
C ILE A 98 -4.96 -10.93 -2.47
N ALA A 99 -5.09 -12.25 -2.35
CA ALA A 99 -4.05 -13.09 -1.74
C ALA A 99 -2.73 -13.03 -2.54
N PHE A 100 -2.83 -13.02 -3.87
CA PHE A 100 -1.68 -12.89 -4.75
C PHE A 100 -1.02 -11.52 -4.59
N TYR A 101 -1.78 -10.43 -4.46
CA TYR A 101 -1.22 -9.10 -4.14
C TYR A 101 -0.37 -9.11 -2.87
N PHE A 102 -0.88 -9.69 -1.78
CA PHE A 102 -0.14 -9.73 -0.52
C PHE A 102 1.09 -10.63 -0.58
N THR A 103 0.98 -11.76 -1.28
CA THR A 103 2.12 -12.65 -1.52
C THR A 103 3.19 -11.93 -2.35
N HIS A 104 2.78 -11.27 -3.43
CA HIS A 104 3.65 -10.48 -4.29
C HIS A 104 4.36 -9.37 -3.50
N TRP A 105 3.61 -8.60 -2.69
CA TRP A 105 4.18 -7.55 -1.85
C TRP A 105 5.25 -8.10 -0.88
N LEU A 106 5.00 -9.26 -0.27
CA LEU A 106 5.97 -9.90 0.61
C LEU A 106 7.24 -10.31 -0.15
N THR A 107 7.08 -10.86 -1.36
CA THR A 107 8.21 -11.29 -2.20
C THR A 107 9.01 -10.11 -2.76
N ASP A 108 8.34 -9.02 -3.13
CA ASP A 108 8.98 -7.78 -3.59
C ASP A 108 9.82 -7.17 -2.47
N LEU A 109 9.26 -7.10 -1.26
CA LEU A 109 9.98 -6.61 -0.11
C LEU A 109 11.17 -7.51 0.28
N ALA A 110 11.05 -8.84 0.14
CA ALA A 110 12.18 -9.74 0.29
C ALA A 110 13.28 -9.43 -0.73
N GLY A 111 12.92 -9.26 -2.01
CA GLY A 111 13.86 -9.05 -3.11
C GLY A 111 14.44 -7.64 -3.22
N ALA A 112 14.00 -6.70 -2.36
CA ALA A 112 14.37 -5.28 -2.46
C ALA A 112 15.86 -4.99 -2.21
N GLU A 113 16.60 -5.90 -1.57
CA GLU A 113 18.04 -5.77 -1.38
C GLU A 113 18.77 -6.67 -2.40
N PRO A 114 19.66 -6.11 -3.23
CA PRO A 114 20.46 -6.92 -4.15
C PRO A 114 21.50 -7.75 -3.38
N PHE A 115 22.27 -8.56 -4.13
CA PHE A 115 23.44 -9.27 -3.61
C PHE A 115 24.34 -8.36 -2.74
N PRO A 116 24.88 -8.84 -1.59
CA PRO A 116 24.90 -10.25 -1.14
C PRO A 116 23.71 -10.70 -0.28
N GLN A 117 22.70 -9.86 -0.05
CA GLN A 117 21.65 -10.20 0.93
C GLN A 117 20.56 -11.15 0.40
N GLU A 118 20.68 -11.62 -0.84
CA GLU A 118 19.96 -12.75 -1.48
C GLU A 118 18.47 -12.95 -1.09
N GLY A 119 17.71 -11.88 -0.91
CA GLY A 119 16.28 -11.93 -0.65
C GLY A 119 15.88 -11.80 0.82
N CYS A 120 15.27 -12.85 1.39
CA CYS A 120 14.53 -12.80 2.66
C CYS A 120 15.34 -12.35 3.90
N GLU A 121 16.68 -12.20 3.79
CA GLU A 121 17.52 -11.65 4.84
C GLU A 121 16.99 -10.30 5.35
N LYS A 122 16.40 -9.48 4.45
CA LYS A 122 15.78 -8.22 4.85
C LYS A 122 14.77 -8.43 5.98
N PHE A 123 13.91 -9.45 5.92
CA PHE A 123 12.92 -9.72 6.96
C PHE A 123 13.51 -10.19 8.29
N VAL A 124 14.71 -10.77 8.26
CA VAL A 124 15.35 -11.34 9.45
C VAL A 124 16.28 -10.34 10.12
N LEU A 125 17.07 -9.59 9.35
CA LEU A 125 18.17 -8.77 9.87
C LEU A 125 17.90 -7.26 9.79
N LYS A 126 17.09 -6.79 8.84
CA LYS A 126 17.00 -5.35 8.52
C LYS A 126 15.62 -4.75 8.76
N PHE A 127 14.56 -5.53 8.61
CA PHE A 127 13.20 -5.04 8.68
C PHE A 127 12.73 -5.01 10.14
N PRO A 128 12.35 -3.86 10.70
CA PRO A 128 11.97 -3.79 12.10
C PRO A 128 10.80 -4.73 12.39
N GLN A 129 10.95 -5.61 13.37
CA GLN A 129 9.96 -6.64 13.69
C GLN A 129 8.57 -6.05 13.98
N LYS A 130 8.50 -4.93 14.71
CA LYS A 130 7.24 -4.24 15.00
C LYS A 130 6.51 -3.78 13.73
N VAL A 131 7.28 -3.33 12.73
CA VAL A 131 6.75 -2.91 11.43
C VAL A 131 6.24 -4.14 10.68
N LEU A 132 7.03 -5.22 10.60
CA LEU A 132 6.62 -6.46 9.91
C LEU A 132 5.35 -7.05 10.50
N VAL A 133 5.26 -7.12 11.83
CA VAL A 133 4.07 -7.60 12.54
C VAL A 133 2.86 -6.71 12.25
N SER A 134 3.05 -5.39 12.17
CA SER A 134 1.98 -4.46 11.81
C SER A 134 1.50 -4.66 10.38
N PHE A 135 2.40 -4.96 9.43
CA PHE A 135 2.04 -5.35 8.06
C PHE A 135 1.20 -6.62 8.03
N LEU A 136 1.69 -7.72 8.63
CA LEU A 136 0.99 -9.01 8.60
C LEU A 136 -0.39 -8.93 9.27
N ASN A 137 -0.48 -8.27 10.42
CA ASN A 137 -1.75 -8.13 11.15
C ASN A 137 -2.72 -7.17 10.46
N SER A 138 -2.24 -6.25 9.63
CA SER A 138 -3.09 -5.31 8.89
C SER A 138 -3.99 -6.01 7.86
N PHE A 139 -3.62 -7.22 7.40
CA PHE A 139 -4.35 -7.95 6.36
C PHE A 139 -5.80 -8.25 6.78
N ALA A 140 -6.02 -8.57 8.05
CA ALA A 140 -7.36 -8.82 8.59
C ALA A 140 -8.28 -7.59 8.51
N PHE A 141 -7.72 -6.38 8.62
CA PHE A 141 -8.50 -5.14 8.53
C PHE A 141 -8.94 -4.88 7.09
N VAL A 142 -8.05 -5.12 6.12
CA VAL A 142 -8.36 -4.93 4.70
C VAL A 142 -9.49 -5.83 4.24
N GLN A 143 -9.59 -7.06 4.77
CA GLN A 143 -10.70 -7.98 4.46
C GLN A 143 -12.09 -7.37 4.78
N HIS A 144 -12.16 -6.46 5.76
CA HIS A 144 -13.40 -5.76 6.12
C HIS A 144 -13.82 -4.67 5.12
N LEU A 145 -13.02 -4.33 4.11
CA LEU A 145 -13.42 -3.35 3.08
C LEU A 145 -14.67 -3.78 2.28
N SER A 146 -14.96 -5.08 2.26
CA SER A 146 -16.17 -5.64 1.65
C SER A 146 -17.45 -5.22 2.38
N SER A 147 -17.39 -4.99 3.70
CA SER A 147 -18.56 -4.79 4.56
C SER A 147 -18.57 -3.47 5.35
N LYS A 148 -17.42 -2.83 5.53
CA LYS A 148 -17.27 -1.58 6.30
C LYS A 148 -16.89 -0.38 5.42
N THR A 149 -17.10 0.84 5.93
CA THR A 149 -16.58 2.05 5.30
C THR A 149 -15.06 2.12 5.38
N GLU A 150 -14.43 2.83 4.45
CA GLU A 150 -12.98 3.09 4.42
C GLU A 150 -12.52 3.70 5.75
N THR A 151 -13.28 4.67 6.27
CA THR A 151 -13.03 5.28 7.58
C THR A 151 -13.16 4.27 8.72
N ALA A 152 -14.20 3.43 8.73
CA ALA A 152 -14.39 2.45 9.80
C ALA A 152 -13.25 1.42 9.82
N VAL A 153 -12.83 0.91 8.65
CA VAL A 153 -11.67 0.00 8.55
C VAL A 153 -10.40 0.67 9.07
N PHE A 154 -10.18 1.93 8.71
CA PHE A 154 -9.00 2.68 9.16
C PHE A 154 -9.01 2.93 10.66
N GLU A 155 -10.14 3.35 11.23
CA GLU A 155 -10.26 3.59 12.66
C GLU A 155 -10.11 2.31 13.49
N ASP A 156 -10.66 1.18 13.00
CA ASP A 156 -10.48 -0.12 13.65
C ASP A 156 -8.99 -0.50 13.71
N TYR A 157 -8.25 -0.28 12.62
CA TYR A 157 -6.81 -0.49 12.58
C TYR A 157 -6.06 0.42 13.56
N LEU A 158 -6.41 1.70 13.59
CA LEU A 158 -5.81 2.68 14.50
C LEU A 158 -6.03 2.33 15.97
N ARG A 159 -7.25 1.94 16.33
CA ARG A 159 -7.58 1.47 17.69
C ARG A 159 -6.80 0.20 18.05
N TRP A 160 -6.68 -0.73 17.11
CA TRP A 160 -5.87 -1.93 17.29
C TRP A 160 -4.39 -1.59 17.52
N ARG A 161 -3.81 -0.68 16.71
CA ARG A 161 -2.42 -0.21 16.88
C ARG A 161 -2.20 0.41 18.25
N TRP A 162 -3.12 1.25 18.72
CA TRP A 162 -3.06 1.81 20.06
C TRP A 162 -3.04 0.72 21.14
N ALA A 163 -3.94 -0.27 21.03
CA ALA A 163 -4.04 -1.37 21.99
C ALA A 163 -2.78 -2.26 22.03
N GLN A 164 -1.91 -2.22 21.02
CA GLN A 164 -0.62 -2.93 21.06
C GLN A 164 0.42 -2.27 21.99
N GLU A 165 0.12 -1.09 22.54
CA GLU A 165 0.99 -0.38 23.47
C GLU A 165 0.24 -0.03 24.76
N PRO A 166 0.03 -1.02 25.67
CA PRO A 166 -0.80 -0.85 26.85
C PRO A 166 -0.36 0.29 27.79
N SER A 167 0.92 0.67 27.76
CA SER A 167 1.47 1.80 28.52
C SER A 167 0.85 3.15 28.17
N LEU A 168 0.27 3.29 26.99
CA LEU A 168 -0.36 4.54 26.53
C LEU A 168 -1.71 4.82 27.20
N GLY A 169 -2.29 3.83 27.90
CA GLY A 169 -3.59 3.94 28.56
C GLY A 169 -4.77 3.77 27.58
N PRO A 170 -5.96 4.31 27.91
CA PRO A 170 -7.15 4.13 27.10
C PRO A 170 -7.05 4.83 25.74
N VAL A 171 -7.77 4.31 24.75
CA VAL A 171 -7.88 4.93 23.42
C VAL A 171 -8.34 6.39 23.57
N PRO A 172 -7.64 7.36 22.95
CA PRO A 172 -7.98 8.76 23.09
C PRO A 172 -9.33 9.08 22.45
N SER A 173 -10.06 10.02 23.05
CA SER A 173 -11.35 10.53 22.56
C SER A 173 -11.31 12.05 22.39
N GLY A 174 -12.28 12.60 21.65
CA GLY A 174 -12.40 14.04 21.43
C GLY A 174 -11.46 14.60 20.35
N GLY A 175 -11.26 15.92 20.37
CA GLY A 175 -10.43 16.63 19.39
C GLY A 175 -8.97 16.15 19.41
N GLY A 176 -8.37 15.96 18.23
CA GLY A 176 -7.00 15.47 18.08
C GLY A 176 -6.81 13.97 18.37
N SER A 177 -7.86 13.22 18.70
CA SER A 177 -7.78 11.76 18.94
C SER A 177 -7.25 11.00 17.72
N ILE A 178 -7.76 11.28 16.53
CA ILE A 178 -7.27 10.68 15.28
C ILE A 178 -5.80 11.01 15.03
N ALA A 179 -5.38 12.26 15.27
CA ALA A 179 -3.97 12.65 15.12
C ALA A 179 -3.07 11.83 16.05
N ARG A 180 -3.43 11.69 17.33
CA ARG A 180 -2.69 10.86 18.30
C ARG A 180 -2.64 9.39 17.87
N LEU A 181 -3.76 8.83 17.43
CA LEU A 181 -3.82 7.45 16.94
C LEU A 181 -2.89 7.23 15.74
N ARG A 182 -2.90 8.15 14.76
CA ARG A 182 -2.02 8.09 13.59
C ARG A 182 -0.55 8.25 13.98
N LEU A 183 -0.23 9.16 14.89
CA LEU A 183 1.13 9.33 15.40
C LEU A 183 1.68 8.07 16.07
N VAL A 184 0.86 7.34 16.82
CA VAL A 184 1.25 6.03 17.39
C VAL A 184 1.52 5.00 16.29
N ALA A 185 0.67 4.96 15.25
CA ALA A 185 0.94 4.10 14.09
C ALA A 185 2.25 4.48 13.38
N MET A 186 2.54 5.77 13.20
CA MET A 186 3.79 6.25 12.58
C MET A 186 5.02 6.01 13.44
N ALA A 187 4.90 6.11 14.76
CA ALA A 187 6.02 6.02 15.69
C ALA A 187 6.66 4.62 15.75
N GLN A 188 5.92 3.57 15.35
CA GLN A 188 6.39 2.18 15.22
C GLN A 188 7.19 1.66 16.44
N GLY A 189 6.86 2.17 17.64
CA GLY A 189 7.49 1.76 18.90
C GLY A 189 8.13 2.86 19.75
N HIS A 190 8.10 4.13 19.32
CA HIS A 190 8.56 5.30 20.11
C HIS A 190 7.41 6.25 20.51
N SER A 191 6.23 5.69 20.74
CA SER A 191 4.98 6.43 20.89
C SER A 191 4.98 7.44 22.03
N ASP A 192 5.58 7.13 23.19
CA ASP A 192 5.62 8.03 24.33
C ASP A 192 6.28 9.37 23.99
N ARG A 193 7.43 9.33 23.31
CA ARG A 193 8.18 10.54 22.91
C ARG A 193 7.40 11.36 21.89
N VAL A 194 6.77 10.70 20.92
CA VAL A 194 5.98 11.37 19.87
C VAL A 194 4.73 12.01 20.48
N LEU A 195 4.03 11.31 21.37
CA LEU A 195 2.84 11.82 22.02
C LEU A 195 3.14 12.94 23.02
N THR A 196 4.28 12.88 23.72
CA THR A 196 4.75 13.98 24.59
C THR A 196 4.97 15.23 23.76
N GLY A 197 5.74 15.12 22.67
CA GLY A 197 5.96 16.26 21.76
C GLY A 197 4.65 16.80 21.17
N PHE A 198 3.69 15.92 20.82
CA PHE A 198 2.37 16.36 20.36
C PHE A 198 1.60 17.13 21.44
N GLN A 199 1.70 16.76 22.71
CA GLN A 199 1.03 17.45 23.81
C GLN A 199 1.61 18.84 24.08
N GLU A 200 2.91 19.00 23.87
CA GLU A 200 3.64 20.27 24.01
C GLU A 200 3.32 21.29 22.90
N LEU A 201 2.71 20.84 21.80
CA LEU A 201 2.26 21.74 20.73
C LEU A 201 1.20 22.73 21.22
N HIS A 202 1.23 23.93 20.63
CA HIS A 202 0.22 24.95 20.89
C HIS A 202 -1.19 24.40 20.60
N PRO A 203 -2.23 24.74 21.39
CA PRO A 203 -3.57 24.19 21.21
C PRO A 203 -4.20 24.38 19.82
N LEU A 204 -3.75 25.38 19.06
CA LEU A 204 -4.19 25.59 17.68
C LEU A 204 -3.59 24.54 16.71
N ASP A 205 -2.32 24.17 16.91
CA ASP A 205 -1.60 23.23 16.04
C ASP A 205 -2.08 21.78 16.26
N ARG A 206 -2.68 21.50 17.42
CA ARG A 206 -3.25 20.19 17.76
C ARG A 206 -4.63 19.90 17.13
N ARG A 207 -5.26 20.90 16.50
CA ARG A 207 -6.62 20.79 15.91
C ARG A 207 -6.62 20.53 14.40
N GLY A 208 -5.44 20.51 13.76
CA GLY A 208 -5.26 20.23 12.34
C GLY A 208 -5.55 18.79 11.94
#